data_AF-A0AA46Z1W8-F1
#
_entry.id   AF-A0AA46Z1W8-F1
#
_cell.length_a   1.000
_cell.length_b   1.000
_cell.length_c   1.000
_cell.angle_alpha   90.00
_cell.angle_beta   90.00
_cell.angle_gamma   90.00
#
_symmetry.space_group_name_H-M   'P 1'
#
loop_
_entity.id
_entity.type
_entity.pdbx_description
1 polymer ?
#
loop_
_entity_poly.entity_id
_entity_poly.type
_entity_poly.pdbx_seq_one_letter_code
_entity_poly.pdbx_strand_id
1 'polypeptide(L)'
;LPGAQGEEGFGLGLSIVHKLVLLLEGTIDVQSTLGKGSCFTVVLPLFPVGKSIVENKPFGSRIKKPSKDTDVSPEETDAVPAMKVIRVLLIDDDKIQLNLTAAMLKQHNIDAVCCEQLEELIEQLRSSTFDVLLTDIQMPAINGFDLVKLLRASNIPQARNIPVIAVTARSEMDEKALHEHGFAGCLHKPFTVKELLVTLNEGQMSADEAHITHDMQLITDALPEDTLFNFSALTAFSEDDPEAACSIIRTFIEETGKNADRMQQALTDREVDGIAAMAHKLLPLFTLIGASESVASLRWLESCRGEEFSEEIEKTTLEALEAVRKVVRAAEEYSLGLH
;
A
#
# COMPACT_ATOMS: atom_id res chain seq x y z
N LEU A 1 -18.51 12.97 -47.61
CA LEU A 1 -19.13 13.22 -46.30
C LEU A 1 -18.19 14.12 -45.52
N PRO A 2 -18.61 15.30 -45.06
CA PRO A 2 -17.85 16.12 -44.13
C PRO A 2 -18.06 15.56 -42.72
N GLY A 3 -16.98 15.37 -41.95
CA GLY A 3 -17.05 14.90 -40.56
C GLY A 3 -15.99 13.86 -40.24
N ALA A 4 -14.74 14.31 -40.15
CA ALA A 4 -13.66 13.70 -39.36
C ALA A 4 -12.44 14.63 -39.42
N GLN A 5 -12.58 15.83 -38.85
CA GLN A 5 -11.43 16.62 -38.40
C GLN A 5 -11.64 16.81 -36.90
N GLY A 6 -10.71 16.28 -36.11
CA GLY A 6 -10.74 16.32 -34.65
C GLY A 6 -10.75 14.92 -34.05
N GLU A 7 -9.56 14.35 -33.93
CA GLU A 7 -9.08 13.33 -32.97
C GLU A 7 -8.04 12.44 -33.69
N GLU A 8 -6.85 13.00 -33.88
CA GLU A 8 -5.66 12.19 -34.16
C GLU A 8 -5.31 11.43 -32.88
N GLY A 9 -5.82 10.21 -32.73
CA GLY A 9 -5.22 9.28 -31.79
C GLY A 9 -3.75 9.11 -32.19
N PHE A 10 -2.81 9.30 -31.26
CA PHE A 10 -1.36 9.36 -31.48
C PHE A 10 -0.71 8.12 -32.15
N GLY A 11 -1.51 7.13 -32.59
CA GLY A 11 -1.01 5.89 -33.20
C GLY A 11 -0.28 4.98 -32.22
N LEU A 12 -0.31 5.31 -30.91
CA LEU A 12 0.43 4.61 -29.87
C LEU A 12 -0.27 3.35 -29.38
N GLY A 13 -1.57 3.17 -29.65
CA GLY A 13 -2.34 2.04 -29.10
C GLY A 13 -1.70 0.68 -29.39
N LEU A 14 -1.29 0.42 -30.65
CA LEU A 14 -0.69 -0.86 -31.00
C LEU A 14 0.76 -1.00 -30.50
N SER A 15 1.50 0.11 -30.35
CA SER A 15 2.87 0.07 -29.81
C SER A 15 2.88 -0.15 -28.30
N ILE A 16 1.87 0.36 -27.58
CA ILE A 16 1.63 0.06 -26.16
C ILE A 16 1.24 -1.41 -26.00
N VAL A 17 0.27 -1.90 -26.79
CA VAL A 17 -0.15 -3.31 -26.74
C VAL A 17 1.02 -4.25 -27.07
N HIS A 18 1.83 -3.94 -28.08
CA HIS A 18 3.01 -4.73 -28.42
C HIS A 18 4.04 -4.76 -27.27
N LYS A 19 4.28 -3.64 -26.59
CA LYS A 19 5.17 -3.59 -25.41
C LYS A 19 4.62 -4.41 -24.24
N LEU A 20 3.32 -4.30 -23.94
CA LEU A 20 2.68 -5.08 -22.88
C LEU A 20 2.76 -6.58 -23.13
N VAL A 21 2.47 -7.01 -24.37
CA VAL A 21 2.55 -8.42 -24.75
C VAL A 21 3.99 -8.95 -24.64
N LEU A 22 5.00 -8.17 -25.03
CA LEU A 22 6.40 -8.52 -24.85
C LEU A 22 6.83 -8.61 -23.37
N LEU A 23 6.34 -7.70 -22.52
CA LEU A 23 6.62 -7.72 -21.08
C LEU A 23 6.03 -8.97 -20.41
N LEU A 24 4.90 -9.45 -20.90
CA LEU A 24 4.27 -10.71 -20.48
C LEU A 24 4.86 -11.94 -21.19
N GLU A 25 6.04 -11.80 -21.81
CA GLU A 25 6.75 -12.85 -22.55
C GLU A 25 5.93 -13.50 -23.68
N GLY A 26 4.91 -12.78 -24.18
CA GLY A 26 4.03 -13.21 -25.24
C GLY A 26 4.42 -12.66 -26.62
N THR A 27 3.56 -12.95 -27.60
CA THR A 27 3.71 -12.48 -28.99
C THR A 27 2.39 -11.95 -29.53
N ILE A 28 2.46 -10.97 -30.44
CA ILE A 28 1.31 -10.38 -31.12
C ILE A 28 1.55 -10.37 -32.64
N ASP A 29 0.52 -10.76 -33.41
CA ASP A 29 0.53 -10.78 -34.88
C ASP A 29 -0.73 -10.13 -35.45
N VAL A 30 -0.67 -9.65 -36.69
CA VAL A 30 -1.81 -9.04 -37.39
C VAL A 30 -1.95 -9.55 -38.82
N GLN A 31 -3.17 -9.97 -39.17
CA GLN A 31 -3.57 -10.35 -40.52
C GLN A 31 -4.70 -9.44 -40.99
N SER A 32 -4.46 -8.65 -42.04
CA SER A 32 -5.47 -7.74 -42.58
C SER A 32 -5.61 -7.90 -44.09
N THR A 33 -6.86 -7.86 -44.57
CA THR A 33 -7.16 -7.75 -46.00
C THR A 33 -8.15 -6.61 -46.23
N LEU A 34 -7.81 -5.71 -47.14
CA LEU A 34 -8.59 -4.50 -47.40
C LEU A 34 -10.04 -4.86 -47.77
N GLY A 35 -11.00 -4.28 -47.04
CA GLY A 35 -12.44 -4.53 -47.24
C GLY A 35 -12.98 -5.82 -46.60
N LYS A 36 -12.16 -6.62 -45.93
CA LYS A 36 -12.58 -7.83 -45.17
C LYS A 36 -12.32 -7.73 -43.67
N GLY A 37 -11.63 -6.68 -43.22
CA GLY A 37 -11.29 -6.43 -41.82
C GLY A 37 -9.87 -6.88 -41.46
N SER A 38 -9.53 -6.72 -40.19
CA SER A 38 -8.23 -7.06 -39.60
C SER A 38 -8.43 -8.02 -38.43
N CYS A 39 -7.59 -9.04 -38.33
CA CYS A 39 -7.53 -9.98 -37.22
C CYS A 39 -6.19 -9.79 -36.49
N PHE A 40 -6.24 -9.51 -35.19
CA PHE A 40 -5.07 -9.43 -34.33
C PHE A 40 -5.03 -10.68 -33.45
N THR A 41 -3.87 -11.33 -33.36
CA THR A 41 -3.69 -12.56 -32.58
C THR A 41 -2.65 -12.29 -31.50
N VAL A 42 -3.02 -12.49 -30.24
CA VAL A 42 -2.10 -12.37 -29.09
C VAL A 42 -1.94 -13.74 -28.46
N VAL A 43 -0.69 -14.15 -28.22
CA VAL A 43 -0.33 -15.42 -27.60
C VAL A 43 0.49 -15.11 -26.36
N LEU A 44 -0.02 -15.48 -25.19
CA LEU A 44 0.65 -15.30 -23.90
C LEU A 44 1.02 -16.67 -23.31
N PRO A 45 2.23 -16.84 -22.75
CA PRO A 45 2.58 -18.04 -22.01
C PRO A 45 1.74 -18.13 -20.72
N LEU A 46 1.03 -19.25 -20.53
CA LEU A 46 0.36 -19.55 -19.28
C LEU A 46 1.30 -20.35 -18.39
N PHE A 47 1.72 -19.75 -17.28
CA PHE A 47 2.46 -20.46 -16.25
C PHE A 47 1.46 -21.23 -15.37
N PRO A 48 1.68 -22.53 -15.13
CA PRO A 48 0.78 -23.32 -14.31
C PRO A 48 0.76 -22.77 -12.88
N VAL A 49 -0.31 -22.08 -12.51
CA VAL A 49 -0.67 -21.86 -11.11
C VAL A 49 -1.00 -23.21 -10.50
N GLY A 50 -0.32 -23.55 -9.41
CA GLY A 50 -0.47 -24.81 -8.70
C GLY A 50 -1.94 -25.14 -8.40
N LYS A 51 -2.23 -26.45 -8.32
CA LYS A 51 -3.59 -26.98 -8.13
C LYS A 51 -4.36 -26.18 -7.08
N SER A 52 -5.49 -25.62 -7.51
CA SER A 52 -6.55 -25.14 -6.62
C SER A 52 -6.80 -26.20 -5.56
N ILE A 53 -6.51 -25.88 -4.30
CA ILE A 53 -6.86 -26.72 -3.16
C ILE A 53 -8.37 -26.53 -2.97
N VAL A 54 -9.14 -27.21 -3.82
CA VAL A 54 -10.55 -27.45 -3.55
C VAL A 54 -10.58 -28.44 -2.39
N GLU A 55 -10.94 -27.93 -1.22
CA GLU A 55 -11.35 -28.75 -0.09
C GLU A 55 -12.41 -29.74 -0.55
N ASN A 56 -12.05 -31.01 -0.62
CA ASN A 56 -13.00 -32.11 -0.60
C ASN A 56 -12.41 -33.19 0.29
N LYS A 57 -12.80 -33.17 1.57
CA LYS A 57 -12.73 -34.37 2.41
C LYS A 57 -13.71 -35.41 1.85
N PRO A 58 -13.30 -36.68 1.74
CA PRO A 58 -14.22 -37.76 2.01
C PRO A 58 -13.76 -38.57 3.23
N PHE A 59 -14.69 -38.68 4.15
CA PHE A 59 -14.77 -39.66 5.21
C PHE A 59 -14.84 -41.08 4.62
N GLY A 60 -14.00 -42.03 5.08
CA GLY A 60 -14.23 -43.46 4.80
C GLY A 60 -12.99 -44.38 4.75
N SER A 61 -12.62 -44.91 5.91
CA SER A 61 -12.12 -46.28 6.19
C SER A 61 -11.47 -47.13 5.08
N ARG A 62 -10.19 -47.52 5.26
CA ARG A 62 -9.81 -48.94 5.50
C ARG A 62 -8.29 -49.16 5.70
N ILE A 63 -8.03 -49.90 6.77
CA ILE A 63 -6.89 -50.73 7.14
C ILE A 63 -6.12 -51.36 5.96
N LYS A 64 -4.77 -51.26 5.95
CA LYS A 64 -3.84 -52.42 5.88
C LYS A 64 -2.40 -52.05 6.26
N LYS A 65 -1.76 -53.03 6.90
CA LYS A 65 -0.48 -53.06 7.64
C LYS A 65 0.78 -53.09 6.72
N PRO A 66 1.99 -52.96 7.30
CA PRO A 66 3.23 -52.66 6.59
C PRO A 66 3.93 -53.93 6.08
N SER A 67 4.70 -53.80 5.00
CA SER A 67 5.73 -54.77 4.63
C SER A 67 6.98 -54.09 4.09
N LYS A 68 8.07 -54.52 4.70
CA LYS A 68 9.50 -54.26 4.55
C LYS A 68 10.10 -54.33 3.15
N ASP A 69 11.24 -53.62 3.06
CA ASP A 69 12.47 -53.86 2.30
C ASP A 69 12.39 -53.85 0.77
N THR A 70 12.84 -52.74 0.16
CA THR A 70 13.95 -52.78 -0.81
C THR A 70 14.57 -51.39 -0.96
N ASP A 71 15.88 -51.37 -0.75
CA ASP A 71 16.83 -50.29 -0.88
C ASP A 71 17.04 -49.97 -2.37
N VAL A 72 16.49 -48.84 -2.84
CA VAL A 72 16.91 -48.20 -4.10
C VAL A 72 16.82 -46.69 -3.90
N SER A 73 17.97 -46.04 -4.06
CA SER A 73 18.21 -44.61 -4.09
C SER A 73 17.06 -43.77 -4.66
N PRO A 74 16.65 -42.66 -4.01
CA PRO A 74 15.85 -41.66 -4.70
C PRO A 74 16.78 -40.93 -5.67
N GLU A 75 16.66 -41.26 -6.95
CA GLU A 75 17.14 -40.41 -8.03
C GLU A 75 16.46 -39.04 -7.92
N GLU A 76 17.33 -38.04 -7.98
CA GLU A 76 17.06 -36.61 -7.89
C GLU A 76 15.88 -36.21 -8.79
N THR A 77 14.71 -36.13 -8.17
CA THR A 77 13.56 -35.44 -8.74
C THR A 77 13.15 -34.35 -7.76
N ASP A 78 12.87 -33.18 -8.34
CA ASP A 78 12.19 -32.04 -7.74
C ASP A 78 12.92 -31.25 -6.65
N ALA A 79 13.27 -30.02 -7.02
CA ALA A 79 12.46 -28.89 -6.56
C ALA A 79 12.74 -27.68 -7.44
N VAL A 80 11.72 -27.25 -8.20
CA VAL A 80 11.62 -25.82 -8.57
C VAL A 80 11.71 -25.07 -7.24
N PRO A 81 12.61 -24.06 -7.08
CA PRO A 81 12.75 -23.38 -5.81
C PRO A 81 11.39 -22.81 -5.45
N ALA A 82 10.82 -23.26 -4.33
CA ALA A 82 9.63 -22.66 -3.77
C ALA A 82 9.93 -21.17 -3.64
N MET A 83 9.23 -20.32 -4.41
CA MET A 83 9.35 -18.88 -4.24
C MET A 83 9.09 -18.59 -2.77
N LYS A 84 10.13 -18.11 -2.09
CA LYS A 84 10.09 -17.81 -0.66
C LYS A 84 9.01 -16.74 -0.48
N VAL A 85 7.91 -17.10 0.16
CA VAL A 85 6.87 -16.13 0.54
C VAL A 85 7.55 -15.11 1.46
N ILE A 86 7.62 -13.86 1.00
CA ILE A 86 8.19 -12.76 1.78
C ILE A 86 7.24 -12.50 2.94
N ARG A 87 7.76 -12.53 4.16
CA ARG A 87 7.00 -12.23 5.38
C ARG A 87 7.37 -10.86 5.89
N VAL A 88 6.41 -9.94 5.83
CA VAL A 88 6.53 -8.55 6.27
C VAL A 88 5.91 -8.41 7.65
N LEU A 89 6.64 -7.79 8.57
CA LEU A 89 6.07 -7.26 9.81
C LEU A 89 5.82 -5.76 9.60
N LEU A 90 4.61 -5.29 9.86
CA LEU A 90 4.22 -3.89 9.67
C LEU A 90 3.77 -3.30 11.01
N ILE A 91 4.31 -2.13 11.37
CA ILE A 91 3.87 -1.36 12.53
C ILE A 91 3.55 0.08 12.16
N ASP A 92 2.35 0.52 12.54
CA ASP A 92 1.81 1.86 12.32
C ASP A 92 0.68 2.11 13.35
N ASP A 93 0.55 3.32 13.89
CA ASP A 93 -0.52 3.68 14.83
C ASP A 93 -1.82 4.12 14.12
N ASP A 94 -1.85 4.10 12.79
CA ASP A 94 -3.01 4.33 11.95
C ASP A 94 -3.58 3.02 11.39
N LYS A 95 -4.76 2.62 11.88
CA LYS A 95 -5.45 1.40 11.43
C LYS A 95 -5.82 1.41 9.95
N ILE A 96 -6.15 2.58 9.39
CA ILE A 96 -6.50 2.67 7.97
C ILE A 96 -5.25 2.37 7.15
N GLN A 97 -4.11 2.97 7.53
CA GLN A 97 -2.86 2.78 6.80
C GLN A 97 -2.33 1.35 6.94
N LEU A 98 -2.48 0.73 8.12
CA LEU A 98 -2.22 -0.70 8.32
C LEU A 98 -3.05 -1.55 7.36
N ASN A 99 -4.37 -1.34 7.32
CA ASN A 99 -5.28 -2.12 6.50
C ASN A 99 -5.02 -1.94 5.00
N LEU A 100 -4.80 -0.69 4.55
CA LEU A 100 -4.49 -0.38 3.15
C LEU A 100 -3.18 -1.07 2.73
N THR A 101 -2.14 -0.94 3.54
CA THR A 101 -0.83 -1.56 3.27
C THR A 101 -0.93 -3.08 3.28
N ALA A 102 -1.66 -3.67 4.24
CA ALA A 102 -1.87 -5.11 4.31
C ALA A 102 -2.64 -5.66 3.10
N ALA A 103 -3.71 -4.98 2.67
CA ALA A 103 -4.48 -5.34 1.48
C ALA A 103 -3.59 -5.27 0.23
N MET A 104 -2.83 -4.20 0.08
CA MET A 104 -1.86 -4.01 -1.00
C MET A 104 -0.83 -5.17 -1.03
N LEU A 105 -0.24 -5.54 0.10
CA LEU A 105 0.74 -6.64 0.17
C LEU A 105 0.12 -8.00 -0.15
N LYS A 106 -1.10 -8.25 0.35
CA LYS A 106 -1.82 -9.51 0.15
C LYS A 106 -2.12 -9.76 -1.34
N GLN A 107 -2.51 -8.73 -2.09
CA GLN A 107 -2.74 -8.85 -3.53
C GLN A 107 -1.49 -9.29 -4.31
N HIS A 108 -0.30 -8.97 -3.80
CA HIS A 108 0.98 -9.37 -4.38
C HIS A 108 1.58 -10.63 -3.74
N ASN A 109 0.76 -11.44 -3.06
CA ASN A 109 1.17 -12.69 -2.39
C ASN A 109 2.26 -12.52 -1.33
N ILE A 110 2.35 -11.34 -0.70
CA ILE A 110 3.24 -11.06 0.42
C ILE A 110 2.45 -11.25 1.72
N ASP A 111 2.99 -12.05 2.65
CA ASP A 111 2.37 -12.29 3.95
C ASP A 111 2.72 -11.12 4.89
N ALA A 112 1.72 -10.37 5.32
CA ALA A 112 1.88 -9.20 6.18
C ALA A 112 1.24 -9.43 7.54
N VAL A 113 2.01 -9.24 8.61
CA VAL A 113 1.50 -9.22 9.98
C VAL A 113 1.52 -7.77 10.48
N CYS A 114 0.34 -7.25 10.83
CA CYS A 114 0.16 -5.89 11.31
C CYS A 114 0.19 -5.81 12.83
N CYS A 115 0.87 -4.81 13.36
CA CYS A 115 0.90 -4.46 14.77
C CYS A 115 0.55 -2.98 14.93
N GLU A 116 -0.28 -2.64 15.90
CA GLU A 116 -0.57 -1.25 16.24
C GLU A 116 0.36 -0.73 17.35
N GLN A 117 0.88 -1.64 18.17
CA GLN A 117 1.65 -1.32 19.37
C GLN A 117 2.98 -2.09 19.42
N LEU A 118 3.94 -1.55 20.17
CA LEU A 118 5.27 -2.14 20.33
C LEU A 118 5.22 -3.53 20.95
N GLU A 119 4.34 -3.75 21.93
CA GLU A 119 4.20 -5.02 22.63
C GLU A 119 3.81 -6.15 21.68
N GLU A 120 2.89 -5.87 20.76
CA GLU A 120 2.45 -6.80 19.71
C GLU A 120 3.61 -7.13 18.77
N LEU A 121 4.35 -6.11 18.31
CA LEU A 121 5.53 -6.27 17.47
C LEU A 121 6.58 -7.19 18.11
N ILE A 122 6.90 -6.95 19.38
CA ILE A 122 7.89 -7.75 20.10
C ILE A 122 7.43 -9.20 20.27
N GLU A 123 6.13 -9.43 20.52
CA GLU A 123 5.59 -10.79 20.63
C GLU A 123 5.62 -11.53 19.28
N GLN A 124 5.32 -10.83 18.17
CA GLN A 124 5.47 -11.38 16.83
C GLN A 124 6.92 -11.75 16.52
N LEU A 125 7.88 -10.89 16.87
CA LEU A 125 9.32 -11.15 16.68
C LEU A 125 9.84 -12.34 17.51
N ARG A 126 9.15 -12.73 18.59
CA ARG A 126 9.48 -13.93 19.39
C ARG A 126 8.86 -15.20 18.83
N SER A 127 7.63 -15.10 18.36
CA SER A 127 6.81 -16.25 17.94
C SER A 127 7.00 -16.62 16.47
N SER A 128 7.47 -15.69 15.64
CA SER A 128 7.52 -15.81 14.18
C SER A 128 8.78 -15.19 13.57
N THR A 129 9.12 -15.65 12.36
CA THR A 129 10.22 -15.09 11.58
C THR A 129 9.75 -14.20 10.45
N PHE A 130 10.41 -13.06 10.26
CA PHE A 130 10.08 -12.06 9.25
C PHE A 130 11.32 -11.67 8.46
N ASP A 131 11.11 -11.36 7.17
CA ASP A 131 12.18 -10.96 6.26
C ASP A 131 12.46 -9.46 6.34
N VAL A 132 11.44 -8.64 6.65
CA VAL A 132 11.54 -7.19 6.78
C VAL A 132 10.54 -6.65 7.79
N LEU A 133 10.92 -5.55 8.46
CA LEU A 133 10.04 -4.72 9.25
C LEU A 133 9.76 -3.40 8.51
N LEU A 134 8.50 -3.08 8.27
CA LEU A 134 8.03 -1.76 7.85
C LEU A 134 7.54 -1.01 9.09
N THR A 135 8.06 0.18 9.33
CA THR A 135 7.63 1.01 10.47
C THR A 135 7.31 2.42 10.02
N ASP A 136 6.19 2.95 10.52
CA ASP A 136 5.99 4.40 10.49
C ASP A 136 7.04 5.08 11.38
N ILE A 137 7.45 6.29 11.00
CA ILE A 137 8.40 7.08 11.78
C ILE A 137 7.71 7.87 12.88
N GLN A 138 6.51 8.39 12.62
CA GLN A 138 5.79 9.32 13.49
C GLN A 138 4.69 8.64 14.28
N MET A 139 5.08 7.72 15.17
CA MET A 139 4.15 7.11 16.11
C MET A 139 4.18 7.82 17.48
N PRO A 140 3.02 8.07 18.14
CA PRO A 140 2.94 8.85 19.38
C PRO A 140 3.66 8.24 20.59
N ALA A 141 3.65 6.91 20.71
CA ALA A 141 4.20 6.21 21.86
C ALA A 141 5.71 5.99 21.74
N ILE A 142 6.16 5.51 20.58
CA ILE A 142 7.56 5.29 20.27
C ILE A 142 7.79 5.61 18.79
N ASN A 143 8.62 6.62 18.51
CA ASN A 143 8.94 6.94 17.12
C ASN A 143 9.78 5.82 16.47
N GLY A 144 9.80 5.77 15.13
CA GLY A 144 10.52 4.74 14.38
C GLY A 144 12.02 4.67 14.69
N PHE A 145 12.66 5.80 15.02
CA PHE A 145 14.09 5.83 15.36
C PHE A 145 14.37 5.13 16.70
N ASP A 146 13.56 5.42 17.71
CA ASP A 146 13.69 4.80 19.03
C ASP A 146 13.28 3.33 18.99
N LEU A 147 12.32 2.97 18.14
CA LEU A 147 12.00 1.58 17.83
C LEU A 147 13.23 0.83 17.32
N VAL A 148 13.93 1.35 16.30
CA VAL A 148 15.14 0.70 15.76
C VAL A 148 16.19 0.53 16.86
N LYS A 149 16.45 1.55 17.67
CA LYS A 149 17.41 1.46 18.79
C LYS A 149 17.02 0.34 19.77
N LEU A 150 15.75 0.24 20.15
CA LEU A 150 15.25 -0.82 21.02
C LEU A 150 15.43 -2.20 20.39
N LEU A 151 15.13 -2.36 19.10
CA LEU A 151 15.28 -3.62 18.39
C LEU A 151 16.75 -4.06 18.31
N ARG A 152 17.69 -3.12 18.07
CA ARG A 152 19.14 -3.41 18.05
C ARG A 152 19.70 -3.74 19.44
N ALA A 153 19.12 -3.18 20.50
CA ALA A 153 19.46 -3.48 21.90
C ALA A 153 18.74 -4.72 22.47
N SER A 154 17.78 -5.29 21.73
CA SER A 154 16.97 -6.42 22.19
C SER A 154 17.77 -7.72 22.28
N ASN A 155 17.35 -8.62 23.19
CA ASN A 155 17.89 -9.98 23.29
C ASN A 155 17.30 -10.95 22.26
N ILE A 156 16.37 -10.50 21.40
CA ILE A 156 15.76 -11.32 20.35
C ILE A 156 16.68 -11.30 19.11
N PRO A 157 17.25 -12.45 18.68
CA PRO A 157 18.24 -12.47 17.60
C PRO A 157 17.75 -11.85 16.28
N GLN A 158 16.50 -12.10 15.90
CA GLN A 158 15.91 -11.52 14.68
C GLN A 158 15.72 -10.01 14.79
N ALA A 159 15.25 -9.50 15.94
CA ALA A 159 15.05 -8.06 16.15
C ALA A 159 16.34 -7.25 15.92
N ARG A 160 17.50 -7.84 16.27
CA ARG A 160 18.80 -7.18 16.10
C ARG A 160 19.23 -7.05 14.64
N ASN A 161 18.80 -7.97 13.77
CA ASN A 161 19.33 -8.08 12.41
C ASN A 161 18.28 -7.87 11.31
N ILE A 162 16.99 -7.85 11.66
CA ILE A 162 15.91 -7.65 10.68
C ILE A 162 16.10 -6.28 10.00
N PRO A 163 16.09 -6.22 8.65
CA PRO A 163 16.11 -4.95 7.95
C PRO A 163 14.84 -4.17 8.28
N VAL A 164 15.01 -2.91 8.64
CA VAL A 164 13.90 -2.01 8.98
C VAL A 164 13.78 -0.96 7.89
N ILE A 165 12.66 -0.92 7.20
CA ILE A 165 12.34 0.10 6.22
C ILE A 165 11.43 1.12 6.89
N ALA A 166 11.84 2.38 6.83
CA ALA A 166 11.02 3.50 7.26
C ALA A 166 9.91 3.74 6.24
N VAL A 167 8.69 3.96 6.72
CA VAL A 167 7.56 4.43 5.91
C VAL A 167 7.18 5.81 6.44
N THR A 168 7.18 6.84 5.59
CA THR A 168 7.06 8.25 6.03
C THR A 168 6.22 9.09 5.08
N ALA A 169 5.41 10.03 5.58
CA ALA A 169 4.76 11.03 4.73
C ALA A 169 5.66 12.26 4.44
N ARG A 170 6.85 12.34 5.07
CA ARG A 170 7.79 13.46 4.85
C ARG A 170 8.62 13.23 3.60
N SER A 171 8.61 14.18 2.67
CA SER A 171 9.41 14.17 1.44
C SER A 171 10.87 14.58 1.66
N GLU A 172 11.18 15.32 2.73
CA GLU A 172 12.48 16.01 2.88
C GLU A 172 13.54 15.25 3.70
N MET A 173 13.29 13.99 4.04
CA MET A 173 14.17 13.29 4.97
C MET A 173 15.34 12.62 4.23
N ASP A 174 16.56 12.94 4.65
CA ASP A 174 17.78 12.41 4.04
C ASP A 174 17.93 10.90 4.30
N GLU A 175 17.91 10.10 3.23
CA GLU A 175 18.12 8.64 3.29
C GLU A 175 19.44 8.27 3.99
N LYS A 176 20.48 9.12 3.86
CA LYS A 176 21.75 8.88 4.55
C LYS A 176 21.60 8.95 6.06
N ALA A 177 20.83 9.91 6.55
CA ALA A 177 20.57 10.05 7.98
C ALA A 177 19.79 8.83 8.51
N LEU A 178 18.82 8.31 7.74
CA LEU A 178 18.11 7.07 8.11
C LEU A 178 19.05 5.86 8.18
N HIS A 179 19.92 5.70 7.19
CA HIS A 179 20.92 4.64 7.20
C HIS A 179 21.86 4.71 8.41
N GLU A 180 22.33 5.91 8.78
CA GLU A 180 23.14 6.12 9.99
C GLU A 180 22.41 5.71 11.27
N HIS A 181 21.08 5.82 11.28
CA HIS A 181 20.24 5.41 12.41
C HIS A 181 19.84 3.92 12.38
N GLY A 182 20.31 3.15 11.40
CA GLY A 182 20.14 1.69 11.32
C GLY A 182 18.94 1.21 10.50
N PHE A 183 18.33 2.10 9.70
CA PHE A 183 17.35 1.73 8.68
C PHE A 183 18.03 1.15 7.44
N ALA A 184 17.35 0.20 6.80
CA ALA A 184 17.78 -0.43 5.56
C ALA A 184 17.28 0.32 4.30
N GLY A 185 16.26 1.17 4.45
CA GLY A 185 15.69 1.97 3.36
C GLY A 185 14.52 2.83 3.83
N CYS A 186 13.95 3.60 2.90
CA CYS A 186 12.85 4.51 3.14
C CYS A 186 11.79 4.38 2.03
N LEU A 187 10.51 4.48 2.40
CA LEU A 187 9.36 4.53 1.51
C LEU A 187 8.52 5.77 1.86
N HIS A 188 8.13 6.52 0.83
CA HIS A 188 7.30 7.71 1.00
C HIS A 188 5.83 7.35 0.83
N LYS A 189 4.99 7.73 1.79
CA LYS A 189 3.54 7.51 1.73
C LYS A 189 2.89 8.54 0.80
N PRO A 190 1.96 8.13 -0.08
CA PRO A 190 1.60 6.74 -0.42
C PRO A 190 2.68 6.06 -1.29
N PHE A 191 2.94 4.76 -1.06
CA PHE A 191 3.92 3.97 -1.81
C PHE A 191 3.25 2.75 -2.49
N THR A 192 3.94 2.18 -3.46
CA THR A 192 3.51 0.99 -4.22
C THR A 192 4.29 -0.27 -3.82
N VAL A 193 3.75 -1.46 -4.12
CA VAL A 193 4.50 -2.72 -3.93
C VAL A 193 5.77 -2.76 -4.76
N LYS A 194 5.76 -2.12 -5.95
CA LYS A 194 6.96 -2.02 -6.79
C LYS A 194 8.08 -1.28 -6.06
N GLU A 195 7.78 -0.13 -5.45
CA GLU A 195 8.75 0.62 -4.65
C GLU A 195 9.25 -0.21 -3.46
N LEU A 196 8.35 -0.88 -2.74
CA LEU A 196 8.75 -1.78 -1.65
C LEU A 196 9.70 -2.89 -2.14
N LEU A 197 9.39 -3.54 -3.26
CA LEU A 197 10.22 -4.61 -3.82
C LEU A 197 11.57 -4.08 -4.31
N VAL A 198 11.61 -2.86 -4.85
CA VAL A 198 12.86 -2.18 -5.20
C VAL A 198 13.66 -1.93 -3.93
N THR A 199 13.08 -1.33 -2.89
CA THR A 199 13.77 -1.10 -1.60
C THR A 199 14.23 -2.40 -0.91
N LEU A 200 13.53 -3.51 -1.14
CA LEU A 200 13.90 -4.84 -0.61
C LEU A 200 15.01 -5.52 -1.41
N ASN A 201 14.99 -5.41 -2.74
CA ASN A 201 15.95 -6.09 -3.63
C ASN A 201 17.21 -5.26 -3.89
N GLU A 202 17.09 -3.94 -3.83
CA GLU A 202 18.17 -2.99 -4.07
C GLU A 202 18.53 -2.28 -2.77
N GLY A 203 19.62 -2.72 -2.15
CA GLY A 203 20.43 -1.79 -1.38
C GLY A 203 20.99 -0.76 -2.35
N GLN A 204 20.36 0.43 -2.36
CA GLN A 204 20.59 1.58 -3.26
C GLN A 204 19.90 1.49 -4.61
N MET A 205 18.95 2.40 -4.88
CA MET A 205 18.98 3.39 -5.96
C MET A 205 17.72 4.29 -5.89
N SER A 206 17.92 5.57 -6.21
CA SER A 206 16.95 6.68 -6.11
C SER A 206 15.64 6.43 -6.86
N ALA A 207 14.51 6.55 -6.17
CA ALA A 207 13.20 6.67 -6.81
C ALA A 207 12.93 8.15 -7.16
N ASP A 208 13.00 8.48 -8.45
CA ASP A 208 12.60 9.78 -8.99
C ASP A 208 11.09 10.02 -8.78
N GLU A 209 10.76 11.21 -8.25
CA GLU A 209 9.41 11.74 -7.94
C GLU A 209 8.38 11.66 -9.09
N ALA A 210 8.79 11.32 -10.31
CA ALA A 210 7.95 11.38 -11.52
C ALA A 210 7.03 10.16 -11.74
N HIS A 211 7.15 9.08 -10.96
CA HIS A 211 6.32 7.88 -11.12
C HIS A 211 5.09 7.84 -10.18
N ILE A 212 5.08 8.66 -9.12
CA ILE A 212 4.05 8.66 -8.07
C ILE A 212 2.66 9.03 -8.62
N THR A 213 2.61 9.92 -9.62
CA THR A 213 1.36 10.44 -10.14
C THR A 213 0.74 9.57 -11.22
N HIS A 214 1.49 8.76 -11.97
CA HIS A 214 0.94 8.13 -13.18
C HIS A 214 0.05 6.89 -12.89
N ASP A 215 0.48 5.97 -12.03
CA ASP A 215 -0.30 4.76 -11.73
C ASP A 215 -1.54 5.06 -10.87
N MET A 216 -1.49 6.11 -10.02
CA MET A 216 -2.64 6.58 -9.24
C MET A 216 -3.56 7.54 -10.02
N GLN A 217 -3.04 8.34 -10.98
CA GLN A 217 -3.87 9.19 -11.85
C GLN A 217 -4.63 8.39 -12.92
N LEU A 218 -4.13 7.23 -13.35
CA LEU A 218 -4.84 6.37 -14.28
C LEU A 218 -6.19 5.86 -13.73
N ILE A 219 -6.37 5.87 -12.41
CA ILE A 219 -7.65 5.55 -11.75
C ILE A 219 -8.61 6.76 -11.76
N THR A 220 -8.09 7.99 -11.68
CA THR A 220 -8.94 9.21 -11.70
C THR A 220 -9.59 9.50 -13.05
N ASP A 221 -8.98 9.08 -14.17
CA ASP A 221 -9.50 9.38 -15.52
C ASP A 221 -10.72 8.51 -15.92
N ALA A 222 -11.12 7.54 -15.09
CA ALA A 222 -12.24 6.62 -15.36
C ALA A 222 -13.55 6.97 -14.64
N LEU A 223 -13.56 8.02 -13.80
CA LEU A 223 -14.73 8.42 -13.00
C LEU A 223 -15.49 9.59 -13.65
N PRO A 224 -16.83 9.64 -13.54
CA PRO A 224 -17.61 10.78 -14.00
C PRO A 224 -17.18 12.07 -13.29
N GLU A 225 -17.16 13.19 -14.03
CA GLU A 225 -16.73 14.53 -13.60
C GLU A 225 -17.45 15.09 -12.35
N ASP A 226 -18.49 14.41 -11.84
CA ASP A 226 -19.28 14.80 -10.66
C ASP A 226 -18.78 14.21 -9.32
N THR A 227 -17.74 13.37 -9.32
CA THR A 227 -17.24 12.74 -8.09
C THR A 227 -16.16 13.60 -7.41
N LEU A 228 -16.53 14.32 -6.34
CA LEU A 228 -15.63 15.22 -5.58
C LEU A 228 -14.41 14.52 -4.94
N PHE A 229 -14.50 13.23 -4.63
CA PHE A 229 -13.45 12.44 -3.98
C PHE A 229 -13.34 11.03 -4.58
N ASN A 230 -12.12 10.51 -4.73
CA ASN A 230 -11.85 9.19 -5.27
C ASN A 230 -11.76 8.13 -4.14
N PHE A 231 -12.91 7.76 -3.55
CA PHE A 231 -12.93 6.71 -2.52
C PHE A 231 -12.62 5.31 -3.08
N SER A 232 -12.78 5.09 -4.39
CA SER A 232 -12.33 3.85 -5.03
C SER A 232 -10.84 3.61 -4.89
N ALA A 233 -10.01 4.65 -4.73
CA ALA A 233 -8.58 4.50 -4.46
C ALA A 233 -8.29 3.80 -3.12
N LEU A 234 -9.18 3.92 -2.13
CA LEU A 234 -9.05 3.20 -0.84
C LEU A 234 -9.38 1.72 -0.99
N THR A 235 -10.25 1.37 -1.93
CA THR A 235 -10.74 0.00 -2.14
C THR A 235 -10.12 -0.69 -3.35
N ALA A 236 -9.25 -0.02 -4.11
CA ALA A 236 -8.59 -0.57 -5.30
C ALA A 236 -7.84 -1.88 -5.00
N PHE A 237 -7.33 -2.02 -3.78
CA PHE A 237 -6.63 -3.24 -3.35
C PHE A 237 -7.57 -4.35 -2.83
N SER A 238 -8.89 -4.20 -2.99
CA SER A 238 -9.92 -5.12 -2.50
C SER A 238 -11.05 -5.34 -3.51
N GLU A 239 -10.78 -5.17 -4.81
CA GLU A 239 -11.78 -5.31 -5.88
C GLU A 239 -12.52 -6.66 -5.88
N ASP A 240 -11.85 -7.74 -5.49
CA ASP A 240 -12.43 -9.09 -5.43
C ASP A 240 -13.15 -9.40 -4.09
N ASP A 241 -13.12 -8.48 -3.13
CA ASP A 241 -13.66 -8.69 -1.77
C ASP A 241 -14.52 -7.48 -1.31
N PRO A 242 -15.83 -7.50 -1.61
CA PRO A 242 -16.75 -6.42 -1.25
C PRO A 242 -16.86 -6.20 0.27
N GLU A 243 -16.70 -7.26 1.08
CA GLU A 243 -16.73 -7.15 2.53
C GLU A 243 -15.50 -6.42 3.05
N ALA A 244 -14.32 -6.72 2.50
CA ALA A 244 -13.08 -6.00 2.80
C ALA A 244 -13.16 -4.53 2.35
N ALA A 245 -13.69 -4.26 1.16
CA ALA A 245 -13.89 -2.89 0.67
C ALA A 245 -14.78 -2.06 1.62
N CYS A 246 -15.93 -2.62 2.05
CA CYS A 246 -16.80 -1.98 3.04
C CYS A 246 -16.09 -1.78 4.38
N SER A 247 -15.31 -2.77 4.83
CA SER A 247 -14.54 -2.66 6.07
C SER A 247 -13.51 -1.53 6.02
N ILE A 248 -12.79 -1.38 4.90
CA ILE A 248 -11.79 -0.31 4.71
C ILE A 248 -12.46 1.06 4.77
N ILE A 249 -13.57 1.26 4.06
CA ILE A 249 -14.31 2.53 4.08
C ILE A 249 -14.85 2.83 5.48
N ARG A 250 -15.38 1.82 6.20
CA ARG A 250 -15.85 2.04 7.57
C ARG A 250 -14.70 2.42 8.51
N THR A 251 -13.57 1.74 8.43
CA THR A 251 -12.37 2.11 9.19
C THR A 251 -11.90 3.52 8.83
N PHE A 252 -11.96 3.90 7.55
CA PHE A 252 -11.64 5.24 7.08
C PHE A 252 -12.51 6.30 7.75
N ILE A 253 -13.83 6.12 7.76
CA ILE A 253 -14.79 7.03 8.40
C ILE A 253 -14.51 7.15 9.91
N GLU A 254 -14.40 6.01 10.60
CA GLU A 254 -14.22 5.95 12.05
C GLU A 254 -12.91 6.61 12.50
N GLU A 255 -11.78 6.26 11.88
CA GLU A 255 -10.47 6.76 12.27
C GLU A 255 -10.24 8.22 11.80
N THR A 256 -10.72 8.59 10.62
CA THR A 256 -10.66 9.99 10.15
C THR A 256 -11.48 10.90 11.06
N GLY A 257 -12.65 10.45 11.52
CA GLY A 257 -13.46 11.15 12.53
C GLY A 257 -12.71 11.35 13.85
N LYS A 258 -12.08 10.29 14.38
CA LYS A 258 -11.25 10.39 15.61
C LYS A 258 -10.07 11.33 15.44
N ASN A 259 -9.40 11.31 14.29
CA ASN A 259 -8.28 12.22 14.00
C ASN A 259 -8.76 13.68 13.95
N ALA A 260 -9.94 13.95 13.38
CA ALA A 260 -10.55 15.28 13.38
C ALA A 260 -10.88 15.75 14.81
N ASP A 261 -11.43 14.88 15.65
CA ASP A 261 -11.74 15.19 17.05
C ASP A 261 -10.47 15.50 17.86
N ARG A 262 -9.40 14.72 17.64
CA ARG A 262 -8.09 14.97 18.24
C ARG A 262 -7.48 16.30 17.77
N MET A 263 -7.58 16.61 16.48
CA MET A 263 -7.11 17.89 15.94
C MET A 263 -7.91 19.07 16.50
N GLN A 264 -9.22 18.92 16.70
CA GLN A 264 -10.08 19.90 17.35
C GLN A 264 -9.73 20.10 18.83
N GLN A 265 -9.36 19.03 19.54
CA GLN A 265 -8.90 19.09 20.92
C GLN A 265 -7.55 19.82 21.01
N ALA A 266 -6.57 19.45 20.17
CA ALA A 266 -5.28 20.13 20.10
C ALA A 266 -5.43 21.64 19.78
N LEU A 267 -6.39 21.99 18.91
CA LEU A 267 -6.74 23.39 18.66
C LEU A 267 -7.27 24.11 19.91
N THR A 268 -8.13 23.44 20.69
CA THR A 268 -8.69 23.99 21.93
C THR A 268 -7.61 24.20 22.99
N ASP A 269 -6.68 23.25 23.08
CA ASP A 269 -5.55 23.27 24.01
C ASP A 269 -4.39 24.16 23.52
N ARG A 270 -4.52 24.73 22.30
CA ARG A 270 -3.50 25.55 21.61
C ARG A 270 -2.16 24.82 21.44
N GLU A 271 -2.22 23.51 21.25
CA GLU A 271 -1.07 22.63 21.07
C GLU A 271 -0.73 22.50 19.57
N VAL A 272 0.19 23.33 19.09
CA VAL A 272 0.60 23.34 17.67
C VAL A 272 1.19 22.01 17.23
N ASP A 273 2.00 21.38 18.08
CA ASP A 273 2.60 20.07 17.78
C ASP A 273 1.54 18.95 17.64
N GLY A 274 0.46 19.04 18.42
CA GLY A 274 -0.69 18.14 18.31
C GLY A 274 -1.43 18.32 16.99
N ILE A 275 -1.65 19.57 16.56
CA ILE A 275 -2.25 19.89 15.25
C ILE A 275 -1.38 19.37 14.12
N ALA A 276 -0.07 19.66 14.15
CA ALA A 276 0.88 19.23 13.13
C ALA A 276 0.97 17.69 13.03
N ALA A 277 0.89 16.99 14.17
CA ALA A 277 0.85 15.53 14.20
C ALA A 277 -0.42 14.96 13.54
N MET A 278 -1.60 15.56 13.80
CA MET A 278 -2.83 15.13 13.14
C MET A 278 -2.84 15.46 11.65
N ALA A 279 -2.28 16.60 11.26
CA ALA A 279 -2.13 16.98 9.86
C ALA A 279 -1.26 15.98 9.10
N HIS A 280 -0.11 15.60 9.66
CA HIS A 280 0.77 14.55 9.11
C HIS A 280 0.03 13.22 8.92
N LYS A 281 -0.79 12.82 9.90
CA LYS A 281 -1.54 11.55 9.86
C LYS A 281 -2.61 11.54 8.76
N LEU A 282 -3.30 12.65 8.55
CA LEU A 282 -4.37 12.77 7.54
C LEU A 282 -3.82 12.96 6.11
N LEU A 283 -2.63 13.55 5.97
CA LEU A 283 -2.10 13.98 4.69
C LEU A 283 -2.00 12.86 3.62
N PRO A 284 -1.49 11.64 3.92
CA PRO A 284 -1.37 10.58 2.91
C PRO A 284 -2.73 10.14 2.36
N LEU A 285 -3.70 9.93 3.24
CA LEU A 285 -5.04 9.46 2.86
C LEU A 285 -5.79 10.53 2.07
N PHE A 286 -5.67 11.80 2.47
CA PHE A 286 -6.29 12.92 1.77
C PHE A 286 -5.66 13.17 0.39
N THR A 287 -4.36 12.89 0.26
CA THR A 287 -3.68 12.89 -1.04
C THR A 287 -4.19 11.75 -1.92
N LEU A 288 -4.36 10.54 -1.35
CA LEU A 288 -4.83 9.35 -2.08
C LEU A 288 -6.25 9.52 -2.65
N ILE A 289 -7.18 10.08 -1.86
CA ILE A 289 -8.57 10.30 -2.31
C ILE A 289 -8.74 11.56 -3.19
N GLY A 290 -7.66 12.29 -3.47
CA GLY A 290 -7.69 13.50 -4.30
C GLY A 290 -8.33 14.73 -3.63
N ALA A 291 -8.37 14.81 -2.30
CA ALA A 291 -8.95 15.92 -1.53
C ALA A 291 -8.06 17.19 -1.57
N SER A 292 -7.82 17.71 -2.77
CA SER A 292 -6.82 18.76 -3.08
C SER A 292 -7.00 20.04 -2.26
N GLU A 293 -8.26 20.41 -1.97
CA GLU A 293 -8.58 21.58 -1.12
C GLU A 293 -8.03 21.44 0.31
N SER A 294 -8.04 20.22 0.86
CA SER A 294 -7.59 19.95 2.23
C SER A 294 -6.08 19.75 2.31
N VAL A 295 -5.49 19.15 1.25
CA VAL A 295 -4.07 18.77 1.21
C VAL A 295 -3.16 19.99 1.40
N ALA A 296 -3.47 21.12 0.78
CA ALA A 296 -2.67 22.34 0.94
C ALA A 296 -2.64 22.83 2.39
N SER A 297 -3.81 22.89 3.05
CA SER A 297 -3.93 23.31 4.45
C SER A 297 -3.25 22.32 5.40
N LEU A 298 -3.42 21.01 5.17
CA LEU A 298 -2.78 19.97 5.98
C LEU A 298 -1.25 20.00 5.86
N ARG A 299 -0.70 20.19 4.65
CA ARG A 299 0.76 20.34 4.47
C ARG A 299 1.32 21.54 5.21
N TRP A 300 0.61 22.67 5.13
CA TRP A 300 1.04 23.88 5.82
C TRP A 300 1.00 23.68 7.35
N LEU A 301 -0.08 23.12 7.88
CA LEU A 301 -0.22 22.82 9.32
C LEU A 301 0.85 21.83 9.81
N GLU A 302 1.22 20.84 9.00
CA GLU A 302 2.33 19.93 9.32
C GLU A 302 3.66 20.68 9.47
N SER A 303 3.91 21.68 8.60
CA SER A 303 5.16 22.46 8.60
C SER A 303 5.30 23.38 9.81
N CYS A 304 4.20 23.75 10.46
CA CYS A 304 4.18 24.60 11.66
C CYS A 304 4.67 23.88 12.95
N ARG A 305 5.15 22.64 12.86
CA ARG A 305 5.65 21.90 14.03
C ARG A 305 6.77 22.67 14.74
N GLY A 306 6.65 22.82 16.06
CA GLY A 306 7.59 23.58 16.89
C GLY A 306 7.40 25.10 16.85
N GLU A 307 6.40 25.62 16.14
CA GLU A 307 6.05 27.05 16.15
C GLU A 307 5.12 27.41 17.33
N GLU A 308 5.04 28.71 17.63
CA GLU A 308 4.08 29.24 18.60
C GLU A 308 2.68 29.35 17.98
N PHE A 309 1.65 29.16 18.81
CA PHE A 309 0.26 29.25 18.36
C PHE A 309 -0.07 30.66 17.84
N SER A 310 -0.60 30.74 16.61
CA SER A 310 -0.96 31.98 15.94
C SER A 310 -2.41 31.97 15.46
N GLU A 311 -2.99 33.15 15.21
CA GLU A 311 -4.34 33.27 14.62
C GLU A 311 -4.42 32.64 13.22
N GLU A 312 -3.30 32.60 12.49
CA GLU A 312 -3.22 31.94 11.19
C GLU A 312 -3.31 30.42 11.33
N ILE A 313 -2.61 29.83 12.30
CA ILE A 313 -2.73 28.39 12.63
C ILE A 313 -4.15 28.06 13.03
N GLU A 314 -4.78 28.89 13.88
CA GLU A 314 -6.16 28.68 14.32
C GLU A 314 -7.13 28.66 13.12
N LYS A 315 -7.05 29.68 12.26
CA LYS A 315 -7.91 29.81 11.08
C LYS A 315 -7.72 28.63 10.12
N THR A 316 -6.48 28.30 9.75
CA THR A 316 -6.20 27.21 8.81
C THR A 316 -6.60 25.86 9.39
N THR A 317 -6.47 25.66 10.71
CA THR A 317 -6.92 24.43 11.38
C THR A 317 -8.45 24.28 11.29
N LEU A 318 -9.21 25.36 11.49
CA LEU A 318 -10.67 25.34 11.35
C LEU A 318 -11.11 25.03 9.91
N GLU A 319 -10.46 25.63 8.92
CA GLU A 319 -10.71 25.35 7.49
C GLU A 319 -10.42 23.89 7.16
N ALA A 320 -9.28 23.35 7.63
CA ALA A 320 -8.93 21.96 7.45
C ALA A 320 -9.92 21.01 8.14
N LEU A 321 -10.38 21.31 9.37
CA LEU A 321 -11.40 20.53 10.07
C LEU A 321 -12.74 20.51 9.33
N GLU A 322 -13.15 21.63 8.73
CA GLU A 322 -14.36 21.67 7.91
C GLU A 322 -14.22 20.77 6.67
N ALA A 323 -13.08 20.84 5.99
CA ALA A 323 -12.81 20.02 4.82
C ALA A 323 -12.75 18.52 5.17
N VAL A 324 -12.11 18.15 6.28
CA VAL A 324 -12.09 16.77 6.80
C VAL A 324 -13.51 16.27 7.08
N ARG A 325 -14.37 17.08 7.69
CA ARG A 325 -15.78 16.72 7.93
C ARG A 325 -16.57 16.54 6.63
N LYS A 326 -16.28 17.30 5.56
CA LYS A 326 -16.89 17.11 4.23
C LYS A 326 -16.48 15.77 3.63
N VAL A 327 -15.19 15.42 3.74
CA VAL A 327 -14.67 14.11 3.28
C VAL A 327 -15.35 12.95 4.02
N VAL A 328 -15.49 13.04 5.34
CA VAL A 328 -16.15 11.98 6.14
C VAL A 328 -17.60 11.79 5.71
N ARG A 329 -18.37 12.86 5.52
CA ARG A 329 -19.77 12.76 5.03
C ARG A 329 -19.85 12.13 3.64
N ALA A 330 -18.96 12.53 2.73
CA ALA A 330 -18.92 11.95 1.39
C ALA A 330 -18.54 10.46 1.42
N ALA A 331 -17.68 10.05 2.35
CA ALA A 331 -17.33 8.64 2.56
C ALA A 331 -18.52 7.84 3.12
N GLU A 332 -19.31 8.41 4.02
CA GLU A 332 -20.55 7.79 4.53
C GLU A 332 -21.57 7.56 3.40
N GLU A 333 -21.75 8.55 2.51
CA GLU A 333 -22.61 8.43 1.32
C GLU A 333 -22.09 7.37 0.35
N TYR A 334 -20.77 7.31 0.13
CA TYR A 334 -20.14 6.28 -0.69
C TYR A 334 -20.33 4.87 -0.09
N SER A 335 -20.19 4.73 1.22
CA SER A 335 -20.41 3.46 1.93
C SER A 335 -21.84 2.96 1.81
N LEU A 336 -22.84 3.86 1.74
CA LEU A 336 -24.24 3.49 1.53
C LEU A 336 -24.51 2.97 0.11
N GLY A 337 -23.73 3.42 -0.88
CA GLY A 337 -23.82 2.96 -2.27
C GLY A 337 -23.16 1.60 -2.54
N LEU A 338 -22.31 1.12 -1.62
CA LEU A 338 -21.66 -0.20 -1.67
C LEU A 338 -22.57 -1.34 -1.16
N HIS A 339 -23.70 -1.02 -0.53
CA HIS A 339 -24.62 -1.98 0.10
C HIS A 339 -25.79 -2.44 -0.79
#